data_AF-A0A940P3E5-F1
#
_entry.id   AF-A0A940P3E5-F1
#
_cell.length_a   1.000
_cell.length_b   1.000
_cell.length_c   1.000
_cell.angle_alpha   90.00
_cell.angle_beta   90.00
_cell.angle_gamma   90.00
#
_symmetry.space_group_name_H-M   'P 1'
#
loop_
_entity.id
_entity.type
_entity.pdbx_description
1 polymer ?
#
loop_
_entity_poly.entity_id
_entity_poly.type
_entity_poly.pdbx_seq_one_letter_code
_entity_poly.pdbx_strand_id
1 'polypeptide(L)'
;MKQKLGLVLEGGAMRGLFTSAILDVFLDEGITVDGMIGISAGATFGCNFLTKQRGRALRYCLKYVKDPRFCSVPSLLLTGDMFGAEFCYHTIPEQLDPIDNETFLANG
;
A
#
# COMPACT_ATOMS: atom_id res chain seq x y z
N MET A 1 10.59 31.48 -2.28
CA MET A 1 10.49 30.18 -1.60
C MET A 1 10.03 29.15 -2.61
N LYS A 2 10.67 27.97 -2.66
CA LYS A 2 10.15 26.85 -3.44
C LYS A 2 8.89 26.34 -2.74
N GLN A 3 7.78 26.20 -3.48
CA GLN A 3 6.56 25.64 -2.91
C GLN A 3 6.78 24.16 -2.61
N LYS A 4 6.34 23.70 -1.43
CA LYS A 4 6.37 22.29 -1.05
C LYS A 4 5.06 21.62 -1.45
N LEU A 5 5.15 20.40 -1.99
CA LEU A 5 4.00 19.60 -2.38
C LEU A 5 3.73 18.51 -1.33
N GLY A 6 2.56 18.57 -0.70
CA GLY A 6 2.07 17.53 0.21
C GLY A 6 1.02 16.64 -0.47
N LEU A 7 1.03 15.35 -0.17
CA LEU A 7 0.08 14.37 -0.67
C LEU A 7 -0.69 13.71 0.48
N VAL A 8 -2.03 13.67 0.38
CA VAL A 8 -2.89 13.03 1.37
C VAL A 8 -3.60 11.85 0.69
N LEU A 9 -3.44 10.66 1.27
CA LEU A 9 -3.99 9.41 0.77
C LEU A 9 -5.04 8.87 1.74
N GLU A 10 -6.30 8.97 1.33
CA GLU A 10 -7.43 8.48 2.12
C GLU A 10 -7.46 6.95 2.19
N GLY A 11 -8.09 6.45 3.25
CA GLY A 11 -8.42 5.03 3.36
C GLY A 11 -9.59 4.65 2.45
N GLY A 12 -9.64 3.39 2.04
CA GLY A 12 -10.72 2.91 1.17
C GLY A 12 -10.76 1.40 0.96
N ALA A 13 -10.06 0.63 1.79
CA ALA A 13 -9.85 -0.80 1.58
C ALA A 13 -9.48 -1.09 0.11
N MET A 14 -10.18 -2.02 -0.55
CA MET A 14 -9.95 -2.38 -1.95
C MET A 14 -10.25 -1.26 -2.95
N ARG A 15 -11.09 -0.25 -2.60
CA ARG A 15 -11.32 0.91 -3.48
C ARG A 15 -10.07 1.77 -3.63
N GLY A 16 -9.15 1.71 -2.66
CA GLY A 16 -7.86 2.40 -2.74
C GLY A 16 -6.95 1.85 -3.84
N LEU A 17 -7.28 0.73 -4.49
CA LEU A 17 -6.56 0.31 -5.70
C LEU A 17 -6.62 1.36 -6.81
N PHE A 18 -7.72 2.12 -6.91
CA PHE A 18 -7.79 3.27 -7.80
C PHE A 18 -6.72 4.32 -7.46
N THR A 19 -6.57 4.65 -6.17
CA THR A 19 -5.50 5.53 -5.69
C THR A 19 -4.13 4.97 -6.02
N SER A 20 -3.89 3.66 -5.85
CA SER A 20 -2.61 3.05 -6.21
C SER A 20 -2.29 3.16 -7.71
N ALA A 21 -3.30 3.10 -8.58
CA ALA A 21 -3.11 3.30 -10.01
C ALA A 21 -2.75 4.76 -10.35
N ILE A 22 -3.30 5.74 -9.62
CA ILE A 22 -2.89 7.15 -9.76
C ILE A 22 -1.43 7.33 -9.32
N LEU A 23 -1.03 6.71 -8.20
CA LEU A 23 0.35 6.76 -7.72
C LEU A 23 1.34 6.12 -8.71
N ASP A 24 0.94 5.04 -9.35
CA ASP A 24 1.70 4.43 -10.44
C ASP A 24 1.89 5.41 -11.62
N VAL A 25 0.87 6.18 -11.99
CA VAL A 25 0.99 7.23 -13.01
C VAL A 25 1.91 8.35 -12.52
N PHE A 26 1.88 8.71 -11.24
CA PHE A 26 2.82 9.70 -10.69
C PHE A 26 4.27 9.23 -10.83
N LEU A 27 4.54 7.94 -10.64
CA LEU A 27 5.87 7.36 -10.89
C LEU A 27 6.25 7.45 -12.37
N ASP A 28 5.34 7.10 -13.27
CA ASP A 28 5.56 7.14 -14.73
C ASP A 28 5.89 8.57 -15.21
N GLU A 29 5.21 9.57 -14.65
CA GLU A 29 5.40 11.00 -14.98
C GLU A 29 6.54 11.67 -14.18
N GLY A 30 7.24 10.92 -13.32
CA GLY A 30 8.33 11.46 -12.50
C GLY A 30 7.90 12.49 -11.45
N ILE A 31 6.64 12.45 -11.02
CA ILE A 31 6.09 13.33 -9.99
C ILE A 31 6.62 12.89 -8.61
N THR A 32 7.21 13.82 -7.87
CA THR A 32 7.69 13.62 -6.50
C THR A 32 6.98 14.58 -5.54
N VAL A 33 6.82 14.17 -4.29
CA VAL A 33 6.17 14.97 -3.23
C VAL A 33 7.14 15.19 -2.08
N ASP A 34 7.04 16.33 -1.40
CA ASP A 34 7.90 16.68 -0.25
C ASP A 34 7.39 16.10 1.08
N GLY A 35 6.17 15.58 1.09
CA GLY A 35 5.58 14.92 2.25
C GLY A 35 4.30 14.17 1.89
N MET A 36 4.04 13.08 2.60
CA MET A 36 2.87 12.23 2.37
C MET A 36 2.25 11.78 3.69
N ILE A 37 0.92 11.82 3.76
CA ILE A 37 0.14 11.30 4.88
C ILE A 37 -0.86 10.29 4.32
N GLY A 38 -0.90 9.09 4.89
CA GLY A 38 -1.80 8.03 4.45
C GLY A 38 -2.58 7.41 5.60
N ILE A 39 -3.81 6.98 5.34
CA ILE A 39 -4.68 6.32 6.31
C ILE A 39 -5.09 4.95 5.78
N SER A 40 -4.92 3.89 6.57
CA SER A 40 -5.32 2.51 6.21
C SER A 40 -4.76 2.11 4.84
N ALA A 41 -5.62 1.76 3.88
CA ALA A 41 -5.24 1.45 2.50
C ALA A 41 -4.35 2.54 1.86
N GLY A 42 -4.64 3.82 2.12
CA GLY A 42 -3.82 4.94 1.64
C GLY A 42 -2.39 4.93 2.18
N ALA A 43 -2.19 4.54 3.44
CA ALA A 43 -0.85 4.35 3.99
C ALA A 43 -0.12 3.20 3.29
N THR A 44 -0.78 2.04 3.17
CA THR A 44 -0.18 0.85 2.56
C THR A 44 0.16 1.04 1.08
N PHE A 45 -0.74 1.66 0.30
CA PHE A 45 -0.50 1.95 -1.11
C PHE A 45 0.53 3.06 -1.29
N GLY A 46 0.54 4.06 -0.42
CA GLY A 46 1.57 5.09 -0.36
C GLY A 46 2.97 4.51 -0.19
N CYS A 47 3.16 3.45 0.61
CA CYS A 47 4.47 2.80 0.74
C CYS A 47 5.01 2.31 -0.61
N ASN A 48 4.15 1.80 -1.50
CA ASN A 48 4.58 1.35 -2.84
C ASN A 48 5.04 2.50 -3.73
N PHE A 49 4.49 3.71 -3.53
CA PHE A 49 4.93 4.92 -4.21
C PHE A 49 6.32 5.37 -3.72
N LEU A 50 6.55 5.37 -2.40
CA LEU A 50 7.85 5.70 -1.81
C LEU A 50 8.96 4.72 -2.22
N THR A 51 8.63 3.43 -2.35
CA THR A 51 9.57 2.40 -2.81
C THR A 51 9.75 2.37 -4.32
N LYS A 52 8.99 3.18 -5.08
CA LYS A 52 9.00 3.21 -6.55
C LYS A 52 8.68 1.85 -7.18
N GLN A 53 7.99 0.98 -6.44
CA GLN A 53 7.62 -0.37 -6.89
C GLN A 53 6.28 -0.33 -7.63
N ARG A 54 6.31 0.22 -8.85
CA ARG A 54 5.14 0.35 -9.71
C ARG A 54 4.36 -0.98 -9.84
N GLY A 55 3.03 -0.92 -9.69
CA GLY A 55 2.12 -2.06 -9.90
C GLY A 55 2.12 -3.11 -8.78
N ARG A 56 2.96 -2.95 -7.75
CA ARG A 56 3.03 -3.89 -6.62
C ARG A 56 1.71 -3.99 -5.86
N ALA A 57 1.09 -2.84 -5.57
CA ALA A 57 -0.22 -2.76 -4.91
C ALA A 57 -1.29 -3.60 -5.64
N LEU A 58 -1.41 -3.41 -6.95
CA LEU A 58 -2.36 -4.16 -7.78
C LEU A 58 -2.03 -5.66 -7.78
N ARG A 59 -0.75 -6.01 -7.90
CA ARG A 59 -0.28 -7.41 -7.96
C ARG A 59 -0.65 -8.21 -6.72
N TYR A 60 -0.25 -7.76 -5.52
CA TYR A 60 -0.55 -8.53 -4.30
C TYR A 60 -2.05 -8.50 -3.97
N CYS A 61 -2.75 -7.39 -4.22
CA CYS A 61 -4.19 -7.32 -4.00
C CYS A 61 -4.94 -8.33 -4.88
N LEU A 62 -4.68 -8.36 -6.19
CA LEU A 62 -5.37 -9.31 -7.09
C LEU A 62 -5.00 -10.77 -6.79
N LYS A 63 -3.74 -11.02 -6.39
CA LYS A 63 -3.28 -12.37 -6.06
C LYS A 63 -3.95 -12.93 -4.80
N TYR A 64 -4.15 -12.09 -3.79
CA TYR A 64 -4.59 -12.54 -2.46
C TYR A 64 -6.01 -12.11 -2.07
N VAL A 65 -6.76 -11.38 -2.91
CA VAL A 65 -8.14 -10.94 -2.58
C VAL A 65 -9.10 -12.08 -2.23
N LYS A 66 -8.85 -13.30 -2.73
CA LYS A 66 -9.63 -14.51 -2.42
C LYS A 66 -9.03 -15.36 -1.29
N ASP A 67 -7.86 -14.99 -0.77
CA ASP A 67 -7.22 -15.69 0.35
C ASP A 67 -7.95 -15.31 1.65
N PRO A 68 -8.47 -16.28 2.43
CA PRO A 68 -9.19 -15.97 3.67
C PRO A 68 -8.31 -15.30 4.73
N ARG A 69 -6.97 -15.37 4.60
CA ARG A 69 -6.01 -14.66 5.45
C ARG A 69 -5.84 -13.20 5.07
N PHE A 70 -6.28 -12.79 3.88
CA PHE A 70 -6.17 -11.41 3.40
C PHE A 70 -7.33 -10.54 3.93
N CYS A 71 -8.57 -11.01 3.80
CA CYS A 71 -9.73 -10.40 4.43
C CYS A 71 -10.88 -11.41 4.52
N SER A 72 -11.35 -11.75 5.72
CA SER A 72 -12.49 -12.66 5.85
C SER A 72 -13.34 -12.43 7.11
N VAL A 73 -14.66 -12.50 6.94
CA VAL A 73 -15.65 -12.42 8.03
C VAL A 73 -15.49 -13.57 9.04
N PRO A 74 -15.20 -14.83 8.62
CA PRO A 74 -14.87 -15.89 9.56
C PRO A 74 -13.64 -15.59 10.42
N SER A 75 -12.59 -14.96 9.86
CA SER A 75 -11.42 -14.54 10.65
C SER A 75 -11.81 -13.52 11.72
N LEU A 76 -12.59 -12.49 11.35
CA LEU A 76 -13.09 -11.52 12.34
C LEU A 76 -13.83 -12.21 13.50
N LEU A 77 -14.70 -13.18 13.21
CA LEU A 77 -15.50 -13.87 14.23
C LEU A 77 -14.66 -14.78 15.15
N LEU A 78 -13.59 -15.37 14.62
CA LEU A 78 -12.77 -16.33 15.36
C LEU A 78 -11.58 -15.70 16.09
N THR A 79 -10.99 -14.65 15.53
CA THR A 79 -9.74 -14.05 16.02
C THR A 79 -9.88 -12.58 16.41
N GLY A 80 -10.97 -11.92 16.04
CA GLY A 80 -11.12 -10.46 16.15
C GLY A 80 -10.38 -9.69 15.06
N ASP A 81 -9.67 -10.37 14.15
CA ASP A 81 -8.90 -9.75 13.05
C ASP A 81 -9.55 -10.04 11.70
N MET A 82 -10.16 -9.01 11.11
CA MET A 82 -10.78 -9.09 9.78
C MET A 82 -9.74 -9.13 8.66
N PHE A 83 -8.59 -8.48 8.85
CA PHE A 83 -7.60 -8.19 7.80
C PHE A 83 -6.26 -8.85 8.11
N GLY A 84 -6.30 -10.15 8.45
CA GLY A 84 -5.16 -10.99 8.85
C GLY A 84 -3.83 -10.27 8.87
N ALA A 85 -3.59 -9.50 9.93
CA ALA A 85 -2.54 -8.48 10.00
C ALA A 85 -1.16 -9.11 9.75
N GLU A 86 -0.98 -10.32 10.26
CA GLU A 86 0.24 -11.09 10.03
C GLU A 86 0.46 -11.47 8.57
N PHE A 87 -0.62 -11.76 7.84
CA PHE A 87 -0.53 -12.04 6.42
C PHE A 87 -0.29 -10.75 5.61
N CYS A 88 -1.05 -9.69 5.91
CA CYS A 88 -1.02 -8.43 5.15
C CYS A 88 0.23 -7.58 5.41
N TYR A 89 0.72 -7.51 6.65
CA TYR A 89 1.80 -6.61 7.07
C TYR A 89 3.15 -7.28 7.28
N HIS A 90 3.20 -8.61 7.39
CA HIS A 90 4.46 -9.36 7.54
C HIS A 90 4.66 -10.33 6.38
N THR A 91 3.77 -11.32 6.22
CA THR A 91 3.96 -12.39 5.23
C THR A 91 4.06 -11.87 3.79
N ILE A 92 3.15 -10.99 3.37
CA ILE A 92 3.19 -10.40 2.03
C ILE A 92 4.44 -9.54 1.83
N PRO A 93 4.67 -8.46 2.61
CA PRO A 93 5.76 -7.52 2.33
C PRO A 93 7.17 -8.01 2.71
N GLU A 94 7.31 -9.07 3.51
CA GLU A 94 8.63 -9.59 3.89
C GLU A 94 9.02 -10.85 3.11
N GLN A 95 8.05 -11.64 2.64
CA GLN A 95 8.31 -12.96 2.05
C GLN A 95 7.73 -13.13 0.64
N LEU A 96 6.43 -12.89 0.47
CA LEU A 96 5.73 -13.29 -0.77
C LEU A 96 5.80 -12.25 -1.89
N ASP A 97 5.88 -10.97 -1.54
CA ASP A 97 6.04 -9.84 -2.44
C ASP A 97 6.89 -8.78 -1.73
N PRO A 98 8.22 -8.95 -1.65
CA PRO A 98 9.05 -8.13 -0.78
C PRO A 98 9.02 -6.62 -1.09
N ILE A 99 8.91 -5.81 -0.04
CA ILE A 99 9.02 -4.36 -0.13
C ILE A 99 10.50 -3.93 -0.15
N ASP A 100 10.83 -2.93 -0.96
CA ASP A 100 12.19 -2.36 -1.00
C ASP A 100 12.40 -1.38 0.16
N ASN A 101 12.84 -1.90 1.30
CA ASN A 101 13.08 -1.10 2.50
C ASN A 101 14.20 -0.07 2.33
N GLU A 102 15.21 -0.33 1.49
CA GLU A 102 16.30 0.62 1.25
C GLU A 102 15.77 1.86 0.52
N THR A 103 14.99 1.64 -0.56
CA THR A 103 14.35 2.73 -1.28
C THR A 103 13.30 3.44 -0.41
N PHE A 104 12.54 2.71 0.41
CA PHE A 104 11.58 3.31 1.36
C PHE A 104 12.25 4.33 2.28
N LEU A 105 13.33 3.94 2.96
CA LEU A 105 14.05 4.79 3.91
C LEU A 105 14.76 5.97 3.23
N ALA A 106 15.13 5.84 1.96
CA ALA A 106 15.74 6.91 1.19
C ALA A 106 14.75 7.99 0.69
N ASN A 107 13.43 7.70 0.70
CA ASN A 107 12.39 8.58 0.16
C ASN A 107 11.31 8.95 1.21
N GLY A 108 11.40 8.43 2.44
CA GLY A 108 10.45 8.65 3.54
C GLY A 108 10.77 9.81 4.46
#